data_AF-A0A917HQ97-F1
#
_entry.id   AF-A0A917HQ97-F1
#
_cell.length_a   1.000
_cell.length_b   1.000
_cell.length_c   1.000
_cell.angle_alpha   90.00
_cell.angle_beta   90.00
_cell.angle_gamma   90.00
#
_symmetry.space_group_name_H-M   'P 1'
#
loop_
_entity.id
_entity.type
_entity.pdbx_description
1 polymer ?
#
loop_
_entity_poly.entity_id
_entity_poly.type
_entity_poly.pdbx_seq_one_letter_code
_entity_poly.pdbx_strand_id
1 'polypeptide(L)'
;MKKYNFIIITLVLSAFLACEHDEDKRPSGGAWNTGPLTGYSVTPINGGATITYDIPRDNDILYVMAEYERNGKIFTEKASVHKNELTIEGFNTTSPVKASLYKVNKQEQRSEPLEIEFEPLEGLITIAQNSLEMIPGFGGIVASWHNPGNTEFGVRLVVPDEQRPGELLTHEMYFSSTENDRRSFRGFEPEEKAFGVAFEDKWGNISDTTWLTTTPFFETMVPKPYADFRASIPYDNPTTLGGRDINTLWDNVVNTASHGWLTQPGAGNGLSMTIDLGQVVKLSRIVIHGYHINSVYGQANVTQFELWGSDKIDFARLSDRPYWLDETSVRNNAFSNDVANKLDPMAEIPAHTFKDDWQYLNWHAIPRFDRMVPPDPQGAANLATNGTEYEMPLDAKPVRYLRLFVREIAGVMPPAPNNYWSMGEFTAYGDNTVPQN
;
A
#
# COMPACT_ATOMS: atom_id res chain seq x y z
N MET A 1 36.93 36.03 -34.89
CA MET A 1 37.30 36.15 -33.47
C MET A 1 36.90 37.48 -32.82
N LYS A 2 37.05 38.65 -33.48
CA LYS A 2 36.72 39.96 -32.85
C LYS A 2 35.22 40.24 -32.60
N LYS A 3 34.29 39.66 -33.36
CA LYS A 3 32.83 39.89 -33.18
C LYS A 3 32.19 39.08 -32.03
N TYR A 4 32.69 37.88 -31.75
CA TYR A 4 32.20 37.05 -30.64
C TYR A 4 32.70 37.54 -29.27
N ASN A 5 33.93 38.07 -29.21
CA ASN A 5 34.43 38.70 -27.99
C ASN A 5 33.63 39.94 -27.58
N PHE A 6 33.09 40.71 -28.53
CA PHE A 6 32.28 41.88 -28.20
C PHE A 6 30.91 41.49 -27.64
N ILE A 7 30.29 40.43 -28.17
CA ILE A 7 29.01 39.89 -27.66
C ILE A 7 29.18 39.28 -26.27
N ILE A 8 30.26 38.54 -26.03
CA ILE A 8 30.55 37.96 -24.70
C ILE A 8 30.85 39.06 -23.67
N ILE A 9 31.58 40.11 -24.05
CA ILE A 9 31.86 41.24 -23.17
C ILE A 9 30.57 42.01 -22.84
N THR A 10 29.64 42.16 -23.79
CA THR A 10 28.38 42.86 -23.56
C THR A 10 27.43 42.03 -22.69
N LEU A 11 27.39 40.70 -22.88
CA LEU A 11 26.58 39.76 -22.10
C LEU A 11 27.07 39.66 -20.64
N VAL A 12 28.40 39.68 -20.43
CA VAL A 12 29.01 39.69 -19.10
C VAL A 12 28.79 41.04 -18.41
N LEU A 13 28.83 42.17 -19.14
CA LEU A 13 28.53 43.49 -18.56
C LEU A 13 27.06 43.65 -18.13
N SER A 14 26.12 43.03 -18.84
CA SER A 14 24.70 43.00 -18.45
C SER A 14 24.41 42.10 -17.24
N ALA A 15 25.27 41.10 -16.96
CA ALA A 15 25.13 40.28 -15.76
C ALA A 15 25.55 41.01 -14.47
N PHE A 16 26.38 42.07 -14.57
CA PHE A 16 26.79 42.90 -13.43
C PHE A 16 25.85 44.09 -13.14
N LEU A 17 24.88 44.37 -14.03
CA LEU A 17 23.90 45.45 -13.86
C LEU A 17 22.49 44.95 -13.52
N ALA A 18 22.26 43.63 -13.49
CA ALA A 18 20.97 43.02 -13.16
C ALA A 18 20.81 42.66 -11.67
N CYS A 19 21.81 42.98 -10.84
CA CYS A 19 21.64 42.98 -9.40
C CYS A 19 21.46 44.45 -8.98
N GLU A 20 20.26 44.98 -9.17
CA GLU A 20 19.80 46.03 -8.27
C GLU A 20 19.71 45.31 -6.92
N HIS A 21 20.76 45.49 -6.11
CA HIS A 21 20.68 45.21 -4.70
C HIS A 21 19.58 46.16 -4.22
N ASP A 22 18.35 45.64 -4.11
CA ASP A 22 17.38 46.20 -3.19
C ASP A 22 18.13 46.12 -1.85
N GLU A 23 18.85 47.19 -1.54
CA GLU A 23 19.11 47.54 -0.16
C GLU A 23 17.74 47.43 0.46
N ASP A 24 17.61 46.42 1.31
CA ASP A 24 16.63 46.26 2.35
C ASP A 24 16.55 47.63 3.01
N LYS A 25 15.77 48.54 2.43
CA LYS A 25 15.33 49.79 3.02
C LYS A 25 14.38 49.29 4.09
N ARG A 26 14.93 48.68 5.14
CA ARG A 26 14.30 48.57 6.43
C ARG A 26 14.05 50.01 6.79
N PRO A 27 12.82 50.53 6.63
CA PRO A 27 12.50 51.71 7.38
C PRO A 27 12.72 51.26 8.83
N SER A 28 13.28 52.11 9.67
CA SER A 28 13.11 51.98 11.11
C SER A 28 11.61 52.09 11.41
N GLY A 29 10.86 51.05 11.07
CA GLY A 29 9.43 50.96 11.26
C GLY A 29 9.22 50.87 12.76
N GLY A 30 8.59 51.89 13.33
CA GLY A 30 8.11 51.84 14.70
C GLY A 30 7.26 50.58 14.94
N ALA A 31 6.97 50.28 16.20
CA ALA A 31 6.14 49.14 16.57
C ALA A 31 4.83 49.17 15.78
N TRP A 32 4.60 48.15 14.94
CA TRP A 32 3.32 47.91 14.29
C TRP A 32 2.34 47.40 15.35
N ASN A 33 1.82 48.33 16.15
CA ASN A 33 0.92 48.03 17.24
C ASN A 33 -0.52 47.99 16.73
N THR A 34 -0.84 46.95 15.97
CA THR A 34 -2.23 46.56 15.76
C THR A 34 -2.64 45.64 16.91
N GLY A 35 -3.86 45.80 17.45
CA GLY A 35 -4.37 44.95 18.53
C GLY A 35 -4.45 43.46 18.13
N PRO A 36 -4.89 42.56 19.02
CA PRO A 36 -4.97 41.13 18.73
C PRO A 36 -5.99 40.80 17.62
N LEU A 37 -5.97 39.55 17.14
CA LEU A 37 -7.06 39.00 16.33
C LEU A 37 -8.36 38.95 17.13
N THR A 38 -9.50 38.98 16.45
CA THR A 38 -10.85 38.94 17.05
C THR A 38 -11.70 37.86 16.39
N GLY A 39 -12.85 37.54 16.99
CA GLY A 39 -13.85 36.67 16.37
C GLY A 39 -13.33 35.27 16.05
N TYR A 40 -12.67 34.64 17.03
CA TYR A 40 -12.09 33.31 16.85
C TYR A 40 -13.01 32.20 17.36
N SER A 41 -12.87 31.01 16.80
CA SER A 41 -13.43 29.78 17.35
C SER A 41 -12.42 28.64 17.23
N VAL A 42 -12.46 27.72 18.18
CA VAL A 42 -11.54 26.58 18.27
C VAL A 42 -12.35 25.29 18.16
N THR A 43 -11.97 24.44 17.23
CA THR A 43 -12.54 23.10 17.05
C THR A 43 -11.47 22.06 17.35
N PRO A 44 -11.60 21.28 18.45
CA PRO A 44 -10.67 20.18 18.75
C PRO A 44 -10.60 19.13 17.64
N ILE A 45 -9.40 18.61 17.40
CA ILE A 45 -9.13 17.47 16.52
C ILE A 45 -8.19 16.48 17.21
N ASN A 46 -8.00 15.28 16.63
CA ASN A 46 -7.05 14.30 17.18
C ASN A 46 -5.62 14.87 17.23
N GLY A 47 -5.09 15.00 18.44
CA GLY A 47 -3.77 15.57 18.67
C GLY A 47 -3.64 17.05 18.30
N GLY A 48 -4.74 17.81 18.27
CA GLY A 48 -4.66 19.23 17.93
C GLY A 48 -5.96 20.02 18.05
N ALA A 49 -5.98 21.16 17.38
CA ALA A 49 -7.19 21.94 17.14
C ALA A 49 -7.10 22.72 15.82
N THR A 50 -8.24 22.94 15.17
CA THR A 50 -8.41 23.91 14.10
C THR A 50 -8.98 25.20 14.66
N ILE A 51 -8.29 26.30 14.42
CA ILE A 51 -8.63 27.63 14.90
C ILE A 51 -9.08 28.45 13.70
N THR A 52 -10.30 28.97 13.76
CA THR A 52 -10.83 29.95 12.80
C THR A 52 -10.86 31.33 13.43
N TYR A 53 -10.64 32.39 12.64
CA TYR A 53 -10.52 33.76 13.15
C TYR A 53 -10.89 34.79 12.08
N ASP A 54 -11.30 35.98 12.52
CA ASP A 54 -11.56 37.09 11.61
C ASP A 54 -10.26 37.82 11.24
N ILE A 55 -10.01 37.98 9.95
CA ILE A 55 -8.89 38.77 9.44
C ILE A 55 -9.38 40.18 9.09
N PRO A 56 -8.87 41.24 9.73
CA PRO A 56 -9.20 42.61 9.38
C PRO A 56 -8.82 42.93 7.92
N ARG A 57 -9.58 43.81 7.27
CA ARG A 57 -9.19 44.36 5.96
C ARG A 57 -8.06 45.37 6.12
N ASP A 58 -6.85 44.84 6.19
CA ASP A 58 -5.61 45.61 6.29
C ASP A 58 -4.62 45.08 5.25
N ASN A 59 -4.20 45.97 4.33
CA ASN A 59 -3.29 45.63 3.23
C ASN A 59 -1.86 45.36 3.69
N ASP A 60 -1.53 45.67 4.94
CA ASP A 60 -0.19 45.45 5.50
C ASP A 60 -0.03 44.06 6.10
N ILE A 61 -1.12 43.36 6.44
CA ILE A 61 -1.08 41.98 6.93
C ILE A 61 -0.61 41.05 5.80
N LEU A 62 0.42 40.24 6.09
CA LEU A 62 0.96 39.24 5.17
C LEU A 62 0.44 37.84 5.49
N TYR A 63 0.42 37.46 6.76
CA TYR A 63 -0.08 36.17 7.24
C TYR A 63 -0.49 36.23 8.71
N VAL A 64 -1.19 35.18 9.17
CA VAL A 64 -1.41 34.89 10.59
C VAL A 64 -0.48 33.77 11.01
N MET A 65 0.13 33.91 12.18
CA MET A 65 1.06 32.95 12.77
C MET A 65 0.52 32.46 14.10
N ALA A 66 0.52 31.15 14.33
CA ALA A 66 0.39 30.58 15.67
C ALA A 66 1.77 30.19 16.19
N GLU A 67 2.02 30.43 17.47
CA GLU A 67 3.21 29.98 18.20
C GLU A 67 2.74 29.13 19.38
N TYR A 68 3.30 27.94 19.55
CA TYR A 68 2.93 27.00 20.62
C TYR A 68 4.10 26.11 21.02
N GLU A 69 4.02 25.54 22.21
CA GLU A 69 5.02 24.58 22.70
C GLU A 69 4.51 23.15 22.54
N ARG A 70 5.35 22.28 21.98
CA ARG A 70 5.11 20.84 21.89
C ARG A 70 6.39 20.10 22.27
N ASN A 71 6.30 19.16 23.21
CA ASN A 71 7.44 18.35 23.68
C ASN A 71 8.67 19.19 24.06
N GLY A 72 8.47 20.33 24.74
CA GLY A 72 9.55 21.21 25.22
C GLY A 72 10.17 22.13 24.15
N LYS A 73 9.59 22.20 22.94
CA LYS A 73 10.08 23.02 21.83
C LYS A 73 8.99 23.92 21.30
N ILE A 74 9.37 25.13 20.90
CA ILE A 74 8.47 26.10 20.27
C ILE A 74 8.34 25.77 18.78
N PHE A 75 7.10 25.70 18.31
CA PHE A 75 6.72 25.53 16.91
C PHE A 75 5.89 26.71 16.45
N THR A 76 5.91 26.94 15.14
CA THR A 76 5.10 27.98 14.51
C THR A 76 4.36 27.43 13.30
N GLU A 77 3.07 27.76 13.21
CA GLU A 77 2.23 27.47 12.04
C GLU A 77 1.81 28.79 11.40
N LYS A 78 1.65 28.79 10.07
CA LYS A 78 1.34 30.02 9.31
C LYS A 78 0.19 29.79 8.36
N ALA A 79 -0.73 30.76 8.30
CA ALA A 79 -1.82 30.80 7.35
C ALA A 79 -1.80 32.13 6.59
N SER A 80 -1.90 32.09 5.27
CA SER A 80 -1.94 33.32 4.47
C SER A 80 -3.22 34.11 4.76
N VAL A 81 -3.22 35.41 4.44
CA VAL A 81 -4.41 36.28 4.60
C VAL A 81 -5.65 35.83 3.82
N HIS A 82 -5.52 34.88 2.90
CA HIS A 82 -6.63 34.31 2.13
C HIS A 82 -7.28 33.11 2.84
N LYS A 83 -6.71 32.63 3.95
CA LYS A 83 -7.25 31.56 4.78
C LYS A 83 -7.54 32.12 6.16
N ASN A 84 -8.78 31.98 6.61
CA ASN A 84 -9.24 32.39 7.94
C ASN A 84 -9.18 31.24 8.95
N GLU A 85 -8.34 30.23 8.69
CA GLU A 85 -8.16 29.06 9.52
C GLU A 85 -6.68 28.68 9.65
N LEU A 86 -6.32 28.11 10.80
CA LEU A 86 -5.00 27.55 11.08
C LEU A 86 -5.19 26.27 11.90
N THR A 87 -4.47 25.22 11.54
CA THR A 87 -4.49 23.94 12.28
C THR A 87 -3.20 23.78 13.05
N ILE A 88 -3.33 23.45 14.34
CA ILE A 88 -2.23 23.02 15.20
C ILE A 88 -2.41 21.52 15.43
N GLU A 89 -1.40 20.71 15.16
CA GLU A 89 -1.46 19.24 15.20
C GLU A 89 -0.25 18.60 15.90
N GLY A 90 -0.29 17.29 16.11
CA GLY A 90 0.84 16.46 16.54
C GLY A 90 1.04 16.31 18.05
N PHE A 91 0.05 16.68 18.86
CA PHE A 91 0.05 16.42 20.29
C PHE A 91 -0.39 14.99 20.59
N ASN A 92 0.25 14.35 21.57
CA ASN A 92 -0.23 13.10 22.15
C ASN A 92 -0.67 13.31 23.61
N THR A 93 -1.65 14.20 23.81
CA THR A 93 -2.21 14.54 25.11
C THR A 93 -3.64 15.02 24.96
N THR A 94 -4.45 14.86 26.00
CA THR A 94 -5.79 15.45 26.14
C THR A 94 -5.82 16.62 27.13
N SER A 95 -4.67 16.97 27.72
CA SER A 95 -4.55 18.12 28.61
C SER A 95 -4.63 19.45 27.83
N PRO A 96 -5.06 20.55 28.48
CA PRO A 96 -5.07 21.87 27.86
C PRO A 96 -3.71 22.31 27.31
N VAL A 97 -3.73 22.84 26.09
CA VAL A 97 -2.58 23.37 25.35
C VAL A 97 -2.79 24.86 25.11
N LYS A 98 -1.73 25.65 25.32
CA LYS A 98 -1.73 27.09 25.07
C LYS A 98 -1.05 27.40 23.75
N ALA A 99 -1.59 28.39 23.03
CA ALA A 99 -0.99 28.93 21.82
C ALA A 99 -1.25 30.44 21.73
N SER A 100 -0.35 31.14 21.05
CA SER A 100 -0.46 32.58 20.83
C SER A 100 -0.57 32.86 19.34
N LEU A 101 -1.60 33.59 18.92
CA LEU A 101 -1.82 33.96 17.52
C LEU A 101 -1.43 35.42 17.27
N TYR A 102 -0.73 35.65 16.16
CA TYR A 102 -0.25 36.96 15.73
C TYR A 102 -0.69 37.24 14.32
N LYS A 103 -1.06 38.49 14.03
CA LYS A 103 -0.94 39.00 12.66
C LYS A 103 0.52 39.31 12.42
N VAL A 104 1.01 39.06 11.21
CA VAL A 104 2.36 39.40 10.78
C VAL A 104 2.27 40.25 9.52
N ASN A 105 2.93 41.40 9.52
CA ASN A 105 2.91 42.33 8.38
C ASN A 105 4.00 42.01 7.35
N LYS A 106 4.01 42.76 6.24
CA LYS A 106 5.01 42.66 5.17
C LYS A 106 6.46 42.95 5.61
N GLN A 107 6.65 43.57 6.78
CA GLN A 107 7.96 43.83 7.39
C GLN A 107 8.32 42.81 8.49
N GLU A 108 7.59 41.69 8.59
CA GLU A 108 7.79 40.63 9.59
C GLU A 108 7.61 41.11 11.05
N GLN A 109 6.87 42.20 11.26
CA GLN A 109 6.49 42.66 12.59
C GLN A 109 5.21 41.95 13.05
N ARG A 110 5.17 41.56 14.33
CA ARG A 110 4.04 40.87 14.96
C ARG A 110 3.10 41.88 15.64
N SER A 111 1.80 41.63 15.60
CA SER A 111 0.81 42.32 16.44
C SER A 111 0.93 41.94 17.92
N GLU A 112 0.10 42.53 18.78
CA GLU A 112 -0.19 41.94 20.09
C GLU A 112 -0.77 40.52 19.95
N PRO A 113 -0.45 39.58 20.85
CA PRO A 113 -0.91 38.19 20.77
C PRO A 113 -2.40 38.08 21.12
N LEU A 114 -3.08 37.19 20.40
CA LEU A 114 -4.30 36.55 20.89
C LEU A 114 -3.91 35.23 21.57
N GLU A 115 -3.96 35.21 22.90
CA GLU A 115 -3.76 33.98 23.67
C GLU A 115 -4.99 33.09 23.58
N ILE A 116 -4.78 31.83 23.22
CA ILE A 116 -5.82 30.80 23.17
C ILE A 116 -5.40 29.58 23.97
N GLU A 117 -6.41 28.85 24.43
CA GLU A 117 -6.25 27.57 25.12
C GLU A 117 -7.23 26.57 24.51
N PHE A 118 -6.77 25.35 24.27
CA PHE A 118 -7.58 24.28 23.67
C PHE A 118 -7.21 22.91 24.23
N GLU A 119 -8.18 22.00 24.26
CA GLU A 119 -7.99 20.61 24.66
C GLU A 119 -8.06 19.73 23.41
N PRO A 120 -6.95 19.07 23.01
CA PRO A 120 -6.97 18.14 21.89
C PRO A 120 -7.85 16.92 22.14
N LEU A 121 -8.38 16.33 21.06
CA LEU A 121 -8.87 14.95 21.13
C LEU A 121 -7.68 13.98 21.23
N GLU A 122 -7.96 12.73 21.61
CA GLU A 122 -6.95 11.66 21.72
C GLU A 122 -6.03 11.62 20.49
N GLY A 123 -4.72 11.51 20.73
CA GLY A 123 -3.72 11.49 19.67
C GLY A 123 -3.87 10.25 18.78
N LEU A 124 -3.65 10.43 17.48
CA LEU A 124 -3.80 9.34 16.51
C LEU A 124 -2.86 8.16 16.79
N ILE A 125 -1.66 8.43 17.32
CA ILE A 125 -0.71 7.38 17.71
C ILE A 125 -1.24 6.53 18.87
N THR A 126 -1.95 7.12 19.83
CA THR A 126 -2.59 6.38 20.93
C THR A 126 -3.79 5.59 20.42
N ILE A 127 -4.57 6.12 19.47
CA ILE A 127 -5.66 5.35 18.83
C ILE A 127 -5.11 4.12 18.09
N ALA A 128 -4.03 4.28 17.33
CA ALA A 128 -3.36 3.18 16.64
C ALA A 128 -2.82 2.14 17.62
N GLN A 129 -2.20 2.59 18.72
CA GLN A 129 -1.71 1.70 19.77
C GLN A 129 -2.85 0.93 20.47
N ASN A 130 -3.93 1.61 20.85
CA ASN A 130 -5.05 1.01 21.58
C ASN A 130 -5.85 0.01 20.74
N SER A 131 -5.85 0.20 19.42
CA SER A 131 -6.51 -0.69 18.46
C SER A 131 -5.59 -1.80 17.92
N LEU A 132 -4.33 -1.84 18.34
CA LEU A 132 -3.37 -2.82 17.87
C LEU A 132 -3.75 -4.22 18.36
N GLU A 133 -4.02 -5.11 17.41
CA GLU A 133 -4.16 -6.53 17.64
C GLU A 133 -2.96 -7.26 17.03
N MET A 134 -2.41 -8.22 17.78
CA MET A 134 -1.33 -9.09 17.30
C MET A 134 -1.72 -10.54 17.45
N ILE A 135 -1.49 -11.33 16.40
CA ILE A 135 -1.76 -12.78 16.38
C ILE A 135 -0.56 -13.53 15.78
N PRO A 136 -0.41 -14.84 16.07
CA PRO A 136 0.62 -15.66 15.45
C PRO A 136 0.43 -15.71 13.93
N GLY A 137 1.53 -15.62 13.18
CA GLY A 137 1.54 -15.66 11.73
C GLY A 137 2.58 -16.63 11.20
N PHE A 138 2.53 -16.87 9.88
CA PHE A 138 3.60 -17.59 9.17
C PHE A 138 4.91 -16.80 9.24
N GLY A 139 5.96 -17.43 9.76
CA GLY A 139 7.29 -16.82 9.89
C GLY A 139 7.37 -15.64 10.86
N GLY A 140 6.33 -15.35 11.66
CA GLY A 140 6.36 -14.33 12.70
C GLY A 140 4.99 -14.03 13.29
N ILE A 141 4.55 -12.77 13.21
CA ILE A 141 3.24 -12.31 13.70
C ILE A 141 2.50 -11.52 12.63
N VAL A 142 1.19 -11.41 12.78
CA VAL A 142 0.36 -10.46 12.05
C VAL A 142 -0.11 -9.40 13.03
N ALA A 143 0.08 -8.13 12.67
CA ALA A 143 -0.41 -6.97 13.41
C ALA A 143 -1.50 -6.26 12.59
N SER A 144 -2.56 -5.78 13.24
CA SER A 144 -3.57 -4.92 12.64
C SER A 144 -3.95 -3.78 13.56
N TRP A 145 -4.22 -2.60 13.00
CA TRP A 145 -4.54 -1.39 13.77
C TRP A 145 -5.43 -0.43 12.96
N HIS A 146 -6.01 0.54 13.67
CA HIS A 146 -6.85 1.59 13.10
C HIS A 146 -6.17 2.97 13.18
N ASN A 147 -6.19 3.71 12.09
CA ASN A 147 -5.60 5.02 11.87
C ASN A 147 -6.62 5.97 11.21
N PRO A 148 -7.57 6.51 11.98
CA PRO A 148 -8.69 7.28 11.42
C PRO A 148 -8.26 8.58 10.71
N GLY A 149 -7.06 9.08 11.01
CA GLY A 149 -6.55 10.32 10.43
C GLY A 149 -5.61 10.12 9.25
N ASN A 150 -5.45 8.89 8.75
CA ASN A 150 -4.47 8.54 7.71
C ASN A 150 -3.08 9.13 7.98
N THR A 151 -2.68 9.19 9.26
CA THR A 151 -1.38 9.73 9.65
C THR A 151 -0.30 8.74 9.25
N GLU A 152 0.78 9.25 8.65
CA GLU A 152 1.94 8.44 8.35
C GLU A 152 2.57 7.95 9.67
N PHE A 153 2.47 6.66 9.92
CA PHE A 153 3.10 5.98 11.04
C PHE A 153 4.29 5.16 10.60
N GLY A 154 5.35 5.23 11.39
CA GLY A 154 6.39 4.22 11.46
C GLY A 154 6.00 3.14 12.46
N VAL A 155 5.72 1.93 11.98
CA VAL A 155 5.39 0.76 12.78
C VAL A 155 6.65 -0.09 12.95
N ARG A 156 7.12 -0.18 14.19
CA ARG A 156 8.38 -0.84 14.54
C ARG A 156 8.12 -2.22 15.13
N LEU A 157 8.68 -3.26 14.51
CA LEU A 157 8.80 -4.57 15.13
C LEU A 157 10.10 -4.64 15.93
N VAL A 158 9.98 -4.91 17.22
CA VAL A 158 11.11 -5.14 18.13
C VAL A 158 11.06 -6.53 18.73
N VAL A 159 12.24 -7.09 19.00
CA VAL A 159 12.40 -8.36 19.71
C VAL A 159 13.49 -8.21 20.77
N PRO A 160 13.45 -8.97 21.88
CA PRO A 160 14.55 -8.97 22.86
C PRO A 160 15.86 -9.42 22.21
N ASP A 161 16.97 -8.76 22.58
CA ASP A 161 18.30 -9.17 22.15
C ASP A 161 18.76 -10.41 22.93
N GLU A 162 18.91 -11.54 22.25
CA GLU A 162 19.35 -12.80 22.85
C GLU A 162 20.80 -12.76 23.33
N GLN A 163 21.63 -11.87 22.78
CA GLN A 163 23.03 -11.70 23.15
C GLN A 163 23.23 -10.64 24.25
N ARG A 164 22.29 -9.69 24.37
CA ARG A 164 22.35 -8.58 25.33
C ARG A 164 21.05 -8.48 26.14
N PRO A 165 20.93 -9.24 27.24
CA PRO A 165 19.73 -9.24 28.06
C PRO A 165 19.33 -7.84 28.52
N GLY A 166 18.08 -7.46 28.24
CA GLY A 166 17.53 -6.13 28.56
C GLY A 166 17.60 -5.12 27.42
N GLU A 167 18.29 -5.44 26.32
CA GLU A 167 18.26 -4.63 25.09
C GLU A 167 17.19 -5.13 24.10
N LEU A 168 16.68 -4.22 23.28
CA LEU A 168 15.71 -4.51 22.23
C LEU A 168 16.37 -4.32 20.86
N LEU A 169 16.18 -5.28 19.97
CA LEU A 169 16.57 -5.18 18.56
C LEU A 169 15.36 -4.76 17.72
N THR A 170 15.55 -3.71 16.91
CA THR A 170 14.59 -3.38 15.86
C THR A 170 14.82 -4.33 14.70
N HIS A 171 13.85 -5.21 14.44
CA HIS A 171 13.92 -6.18 13.35
C HIS A 171 13.42 -5.57 12.04
N GLU A 172 12.32 -4.82 12.10
CA GLU A 172 11.71 -4.21 10.92
C GLU A 172 11.07 -2.86 11.28
N MET A 173 11.07 -1.95 10.31
CA MET A 173 10.33 -0.70 10.33
C MET A 173 9.44 -0.64 9.09
N TYR A 174 8.13 -0.59 9.30
CA TYR A 174 7.13 -0.48 8.26
C TYR A 174 6.50 0.90 8.29
N PHE A 175 6.21 1.50 7.14
CA PHE A 175 5.60 2.83 7.07
C PHE A 175 4.24 2.76 6.38
N SER A 176 3.22 3.38 6.97
CA SER A 176 1.88 3.41 6.40
C SER A 176 1.02 4.56 6.92
N SER A 177 0.15 5.05 6.05
CA SER A 177 -0.94 5.99 6.31
C SER A 177 -2.33 5.38 6.05
N THR A 178 -2.41 4.05 5.89
CA THR A 178 -3.68 3.34 5.64
C THR A 178 -4.60 3.42 6.85
N GLU A 179 -5.90 3.64 6.63
CA GLU A 179 -6.89 3.83 7.71
C GLU A 179 -7.10 2.56 8.55
N ASN A 180 -7.28 1.41 7.92
CA ASN A 180 -7.33 0.12 8.59
C ASN A 180 -6.24 -0.73 7.97
N ASP A 181 -5.19 -0.99 8.72
CA ASP A 181 -4.00 -1.63 8.18
C ASP A 181 -3.75 -2.97 8.87
N ARG A 182 -3.10 -3.86 8.11
CA ARG A 182 -2.74 -5.20 8.55
C ARG A 182 -1.39 -5.55 7.93
N ARG A 183 -0.41 -5.81 8.77
CA ARG A 183 0.97 -6.13 8.39
C ARG A 183 1.39 -7.49 8.95
N SER A 184 1.90 -8.35 8.08
CA SER A 184 2.62 -9.54 8.50
C SER A 184 4.10 -9.22 8.65
N PHE A 185 4.64 -9.51 9.83
CA PHE A 185 6.07 -9.48 10.12
C PHE A 185 6.62 -10.90 10.06
N ARG A 186 7.63 -11.13 9.22
CA ARG A 186 8.15 -12.46 8.88
C ARG A 186 9.65 -12.56 9.16
N GLY A 187 10.23 -13.74 8.94
CA GLY A 187 11.68 -14.00 9.05
C GLY A 187 12.12 -14.69 10.34
N PHE A 188 11.18 -15.19 11.13
CA PHE A 188 11.44 -15.91 12.37
C PHE A 188 11.20 -17.41 12.21
N GLU A 189 12.05 -18.20 12.86
CA GLU A 189 11.88 -19.64 13.01
C GLU A 189 10.62 -19.97 13.85
N PRO A 190 10.04 -21.16 13.71
CA PRO A 190 8.85 -21.60 14.46
C PRO A 190 9.20 -21.98 15.91
N GLU A 191 9.79 -21.05 16.65
CA GLU A 191 10.17 -21.17 18.06
C GLU A 191 9.47 -20.08 18.88
N GLU A 192 9.15 -20.36 20.15
CA GLU A 192 8.50 -19.38 21.02
C GLU A 192 9.38 -18.13 21.20
N LYS A 193 8.82 -16.96 20.90
CA LYS A 193 9.52 -15.67 20.98
C LYS A 193 8.57 -14.54 21.39
N ALA A 194 9.13 -13.52 22.05
CA ALA A 194 8.41 -12.29 22.37
C ALA A 194 8.57 -11.26 21.25
N PHE A 195 7.45 -10.79 20.71
CA PHE A 195 7.36 -9.77 19.68
C PHE A 195 6.76 -8.50 20.26
N GLY A 196 7.41 -7.38 20.03
CA GLY A 196 6.95 -6.06 20.43
C GLY A 196 6.62 -5.22 19.21
N VAL A 197 5.51 -4.48 19.24
CA VAL A 197 5.17 -3.49 18.21
C VAL A 197 4.94 -2.13 18.87
N ALA A 198 5.53 -1.10 18.28
CA ALA A 198 5.37 0.29 18.69
C ALA A 198 5.18 1.18 17.45
N PHE A 199 4.53 2.32 17.65
CA PHE A 199 4.27 3.32 16.63
C PHE A 199 5.14 4.56 16.84
N GLU A 200 5.47 5.22 15.75
CA GLU A 200 6.15 6.51 15.69
C GLU A 200 5.40 7.38 14.66
N ASP A 201 5.15 8.64 14.98
CA ASP A 201 4.49 9.57 14.05
C ASP A 201 5.46 10.63 13.49
N LYS A 202 5.00 11.36 12.47
CA LYS A 202 5.79 12.44 11.82
C LYS A 202 6.15 13.61 12.75
N TRP A 203 5.51 13.74 13.91
CA TRP A 203 5.79 14.79 14.89
C TRP A 203 6.77 14.35 15.98
N GLY A 204 7.22 13.09 15.94
CA GLY A 204 8.19 12.52 16.85
C GLY A 204 7.59 11.95 18.13
N ASN A 205 6.27 11.73 18.19
CA ASN A 205 5.69 10.95 19.28
C ASN A 205 5.98 9.47 19.04
N ILE A 206 6.22 8.75 20.13
CA ILE A 206 6.47 7.30 20.12
C ILE A 206 5.50 6.68 21.14
N SER A 207 4.82 5.62 20.74
CA SER A 207 3.91 4.87 21.61
C SER A 207 4.69 3.97 22.58
N ASP A 208 4.03 3.48 23.64
CA ASP A 208 4.56 2.33 24.36
C ASP A 208 4.55 1.08 23.45
N THR A 209 5.37 0.09 23.80
CA THR A 209 5.45 -1.18 23.08
C THR A 209 4.38 -2.15 23.56
N THR A 210 3.55 -2.63 22.64
CA THR A 210 2.64 -3.76 22.89
C THR A 210 3.38 -5.06 22.63
N TRP A 211 3.20 -6.06 23.49
CA TRP A 211 3.94 -7.33 23.41
C TRP A 211 3.03 -8.55 23.20
N LEU A 212 3.51 -9.51 22.43
CA LEU A 212 2.93 -10.84 22.26
C LEU A 212 4.05 -11.88 22.31
N THR A 213 3.95 -12.84 23.24
CA THR A 213 4.81 -14.03 23.23
C THR A 213 4.06 -15.15 22.52
N THR A 214 4.63 -15.67 21.43
CA THR A 214 4.03 -16.75 20.65
C THR A 214 5.07 -17.53 19.86
N THR A 215 4.69 -18.71 19.37
CA THR A 215 5.42 -19.47 18.35
C THR A 215 4.85 -19.16 16.97
N PRO A 216 5.66 -18.65 16.02
CA PRO A 216 5.26 -18.50 14.63
C PRO A 216 4.87 -19.81 13.96
N PHE A 217 4.00 -19.75 12.95
CA PHE A 217 3.79 -20.90 12.06
C PHE A 217 4.99 -21.07 11.14
N PHE A 218 5.40 -22.31 10.90
CA PHE A 218 6.47 -22.62 9.96
C PHE A 218 6.14 -22.13 8.55
N GLU A 219 7.08 -21.48 7.87
CA GLU A 219 6.92 -21.01 6.49
C GLU A 219 8.18 -21.30 5.69
N THR A 220 8.00 -21.87 4.50
CA THR A 220 9.07 -22.04 3.52
C THR A 220 8.57 -21.78 2.11
N MET A 221 9.49 -21.54 1.17
CA MET A 221 9.14 -21.50 -0.25
C MET A 221 8.77 -22.90 -0.72
N VAL A 222 7.64 -23.04 -1.40
CA VAL A 222 7.25 -24.31 -2.01
C VAL A 222 8.20 -24.62 -3.17
N PRO A 223 8.90 -25.76 -3.15
CA PRO A 223 9.84 -26.16 -4.19
C PRO A 223 9.27 -26.10 -5.61
N LYS A 224 10.06 -25.53 -6.53
CA LYS A 224 9.79 -25.43 -7.97
C LYS A 224 10.57 -26.52 -8.74
N PRO A 225 10.18 -26.84 -9.99
CA PRO A 225 9.07 -26.27 -10.76
C PRO A 225 7.71 -26.79 -10.29
N TYR A 226 6.68 -25.95 -10.46
CA TYR A 226 5.29 -26.38 -10.37
C TYR A 226 4.87 -27.05 -11.69
N ALA A 227 3.69 -27.67 -11.73
CA ALA A 227 3.17 -28.29 -12.94
C ALA A 227 1.98 -27.51 -13.52
N ASP A 228 2.02 -27.34 -14.85
CA ASP A 228 0.91 -26.79 -15.62
C ASP A 228 -0.23 -27.83 -15.69
N PHE A 229 -1.34 -27.52 -15.01
CA PHE A 229 -2.51 -28.40 -14.96
C PHE A 229 -3.69 -27.89 -15.82
N ARG A 230 -3.49 -26.80 -16.57
CA ARG A 230 -4.55 -26.11 -17.34
C ARG A 230 -5.17 -26.99 -18.41
N ALA A 231 -4.37 -27.82 -19.08
CA ALA A 231 -4.87 -28.72 -20.13
C ALA A 231 -5.78 -29.84 -19.59
N SER A 232 -5.71 -30.12 -18.28
CA SER A 232 -6.49 -31.18 -17.62
C SER A 232 -7.85 -30.69 -17.11
N ILE A 233 -7.96 -29.40 -16.78
CA ILE A 233 -9.16 -28.82 -16.17
C ILE A 233 -10.05 -28.17 -17.22
N PRO A 234 -11.34 -28.55 -17.32
CA PRO A 234 -12.26 -27.89 -18.23
C PRO A 234 -12.33 -26.37 -18.01
N TYR A 235 -12.31 -25.62 -19.11
CA TYR A 235 -12.43 -24.16 -19.17
C TYR A 235 -11.23 -23.34 -18.67
N ASP A 236 -10.16 -23.98 -18.21
CA ASP A 236 -8.89 -23.29 -18.05
C ASP A 236 -8.30 -22.94 -19.42
N ASN A 237 -7.50 -21.87 -19.46
CA ASN A 237 -6.88 -21.39 -20.68
C ASN A 237 -5.54 -22.11 -20.92
N PRO A 238 -5.45 -23.07 -21.85
CA PRO A 238 -4.22 -23.82 -22.07
C PRO A 238 -3.28 -23.12 -23.05
N THR A 239 -3.61 -21.92 -23.52
CA THR A 239 -2.87 -21.26 -24.59
C THR A 239 -1.60 -20.59 -24.09
N THR A 240 -0.72 -20.36 -25.05
CA THR A 240 0.56 -19.70 -24.89
C THR A 240 0.80 -18.88 -26.15
N LEU A 241 1.10 -17.60 -26.00
CA LEU A 241 1.62 -16.77 -27.09
C LEU A 241 3.04 -17.22 -27.41
N GLY A 242 3.38 -17.33 -28.70
CA GLY A 242 4.69 -17.84 -29.12
C GLY A 242 5.88 -17.15 -28.43
N GLY A 243 6.77 -17.95 -27.82
CA GLY A 243 7.94 -17.46 -27.08
C GLY A 243 7.63 -16.90 -25.69
N ARG A 244 6.45 -17.19 -25.13
CA ARG A 244 5.99 -16.78 -23.79
C ARG A 244 5.50 -17.99 -22.99
N ASP A 245 6.35 -19.00 -22.87
CA ASP A 245 5.98 -20.32 -22.35
C ASP A 245 5.62 -20.32 -20.87
N ILE A 246 4.68 -21.19 -20.47
CA ILE A 246 4.17 -21.29 -19.10
C ILE A 246 5.27 -21.61 -18.07
N ASN A 247 6.31 -22.34 -18.49
CA ASN A 247 7.43 -22.71 -17.62
C ASN A 247 8.22 -21.50 -17.08
N THR A 248 8.07 -20.33 -17.71
CA THR A 248 8.66 -19.06 -17.24
C THR A 248 8.00 -18.51 -15.97
N LEU A 249 6.90 -19.10 -15.51
CA LEU A 249 6.23 -18.70 -14.28
C LEU A 249 6.91 -19.27 -13.02
N TRP A 250 7.85 -20.20 -13.14
CA TRP A 250 8.49 -20.82 -11.98
C TRP A 250 9.94 -21.21 -12.28
N ASP A 251 10.64 -20.35 -13.03
CA ASP A 251 12.05 -20.51 -13.38
C ASP A 251 13.00 -19.59 -12.58
N ASN A 252 12.45 -18.85 -11.62
CA ASN A 252 13.13 -17.89 -10.74
C ASN A 252 13.72 -16.68 -11.47
N VAL A 253 13.24 -16.36 -12.68
CA VAL A 253 13.66 -15.18 -13.41
C VAL A 253 12.70 -14.03 -13.18
N VAL A 254 13.19 -13.01 -12.47
CA VAL A 254 12.44 -11.78 -12.13
C VAL A 254 13.17 -10.55 -12.65
N ASN A 255 12.56 -9.38 -12.54
CA ASN A 255 13.18 -8.08 -12.80
C ASN A 255 13.71 -7.89 -14.22
N THR A 256 12.97 -8.43 -15.19
CA THR A 256 13.31 -8.35 -16.60
C THR A 256 12.37 -7.41 -17.36
N ALA A 257 12.81 -6.98 -18.53
CA ALA A 257 12.00 -6.20 -19.46
C ALA A 257 11.08 -7.06 -20.35
N SER A 258 11.14 -8.40 -20.31
CA SER A 258 10.32 -9.25 -21.18
C SER A 258 10.51 -10.73 -20.82
N HIS A 259 10.03 -11.16 -19.66
CA HIS A 259 10.09 -12.56 -19.24
C HIS A 259 8.83 -12.92 -18.46
N GLY A 260 8.18 -14.00 -18.88
CA GLY A 260 6.91 -14.43 -18.34
C GLY A 260 6.00 -15.03 -19.42
N TRP A 261 4.82 -15.41 -18.98
CA TRP A 261 3.85 -16.12 -19.79
C TRP A 261 2.69 -15.21 -20.20
N LEU A 262 2.18 -15.45 -21.42
CA LEU A 262 1.05 -14.75 -21.99
C LEU A 262 0.11 -15.74 -22.66
N THR A 263 -1.19 -15.52 -22.52
CA THR A 263 -2.20 -16.23 -23.31
C THR A 263 -2.20 -15.79 -24.76
N GLN A 264 -2.69 -16.64 -25.65
CA GLN A 264 -2.90 -16.27 -27.06
C GLN A 264 -4.13 -15.35 -27.17
N PRO A 265 -3.98 -14.09 -27.63
CA PRO A 265 -5.11 -13.18 -27.77
C PRO A 265 -6.14 -13.70 -28.77
N GLY A 266 -7.41 -13.56 -28.42
CA GLY A 266 -8.54 -13.91 -29.28
C GLY A 266 -8.86 -15.41 -29.33
N ALA A 267 -8.08 -16.26 -28.67
CA ALA A 267 -8.32 -17.70 -28.64
C ALA A 267 -9.60 -18.10 -27.86
N GLY A 268 -10.11 -17.21 -27.01
CA GLY A 268 -11.38 -17.39 -26.31
C GLY A 268 -11.42 -18.48 -25.25
N ASN A 269 -10.26 -18.98 -24.79
CA ASN A 269 -10.18 -20.17 -23.93
C ASN A 269 -10.31 -19.86 -22.43
N GLY A 270 -11.28 -19.03 -22.02
CA GLY A 270 -11.51 -18.71 -20.60
C GLY A 270 -10.47 -17.79 -19.96
N LEU A 271 -10.73 -17.46 -18.69
CA LEU A 271 -9.98 -16.54 -17.84
C LEU A 271 -9.40 -17.23 -16.60
N SER A 272 -9.21 -18.55 -16.64
CA SER A 272 -8.68 -19.32 -15.51
C SER A 272 -7.45 -20.14 -15.83
N MET A 273 -6.70 -20.49 -14.79
CA MET A 273 -5.63 -21.46 -14.84
C MET A 273 -5.58 -22.30 -13.57
N THR A 274 -5.11 -23.54 -13.68
CA THR A 274 -4.82 -24.42 -12.54
C THR A 274 -3.35 -24.78 -12.51
N ILE A 275 -2.73 -24.60 -11.34
CA ILE A 275 -1.34 -24.92 -11.03
C ILE A 275 -1.32 -26.07 -10.02
N ASP A 276 -0.52 -27.09 -10.27
CA ASP A 276 -0.18 -28.13 -9.27
C ASP A 276 1.14 -27.76 -8.60
N LEU A 277 1.11 -27.50 -7.29
CA LEU A 277 2.29 -27.17 -6.48
C LEU A 277 3.25 -28.37 -6.29
N GLY A 278 2.86 -29.57 -6.71
CA GLY A 278 3.62 -30.81 -6.59
C GLY A 278 3.56 -31.47 -5.22
N GLN A 279 3.05 -30.77 -4.21
CA GLN A 279 2.90 -31.24 -2.83
C GLN A 279 1.76 -30.50 -2.13
N VAL A 280 1.26 -31.05 -1.02
CA VAL A 280 0.26 -30.41 -0.16
C VAL A 280 0.95 -29.41 0.77
N VAL A 281 0.40 -28.20 0.86
CA VAL A 281 0.97 -27.07 1.61
C VAL A 281 -0.14 -26.32 2.32
N LYS A 282 0.03 -25.98 3.61
CA LYS A 282 -0.78 -24.92 4.23
C LYS A 282 -0.25 -23.57 3.75
N LEU A 283 -0.86 -23.07 2.68
CA LEU A 283 -0.39 -21.91 1.93
C LEU A 283 -0.45 -20.65 2.80
N SER A 284 0.66 -19.93 2.91
CA SER A 284 0.74 -18.65 3.63
C SER A 284 0.47 -17.48 2.70
N ARG A 285 1.11 -17.50 1.53
CA ARG A 285 1.07 -16.43 0.53
C ARG A 285 1.56 -16.92 -0.82
N ILE A 286 1.26 -16.13 -1.83
CA ILE A 286 1.88 -16.23 -3.15
C ILE A 286 2.49 -14.88 -3.52
N VAL A 287 3.59 -14.91 -4.27
CA VAL A 287 4.21 -13.72 -4.84
C VAL A 287 4.14 -13.83 -6.36
N ILE A 288 3.59 -12.82 -7.01
CA ILE A 288 3.48 -12.76 -8.47
C ILE A 288 4.22 -11.52 -8.96
N HIS A 289 5.18 -11.73 -9.86
CA HIS A 289 5.85 -10.66 -10.58
C HIS A 289 5.09 -10.32 -11.86
N GLY A 290 5.19 -9.07 -12.29
CA GLY A 290 4.72 -8.68 -13.62
C GLY A 290 5.64 -9.26 -14.70
N TYR A 291 5.07 -9.51 -15.88
CA TYR A 291 5.83 -9.93 -17.07
C TYR A 291 6.91 -8.90 -17.49
N HIS A 292 6.75 -7.64 -17.06
CA HIS A 292 7.61 -6.54 -17.42
C HIS A 292 7.87 -5.63 -16.21
N ILE A 293 9.13 -5.50 -15.79
CA ILE A 293 9.51 -4.69 -14.61
C ILE A 293 9.06 -3.22 -14.72
N ASN A 294 9.13 -2.62 -15.90
CA ASN A 294 8.72 -1.21 -16.09
C ASN A 294 7.20 -1.02 -16.26
N SER A 295 6.37 -2.06 -16.15
CA SER A 295 4.94 -1.97 -16.47
C SER A 295 4.08 -2.90 -15.62
N VAL A 296 4.19 -2.78 -14.29
CA VAL A 296 3.45 -3.63 -13.34
C VAL A 296 1.92 -3.54 -13.50
N TYR A 297 1.37 -2.36 -13.79
CA TYR A 297 -0.07 -2.15 -14.04
C TYR A 297 -0.48 -2.26 -15.51
N GLY A 298 0.46 -2.58 -16.42
CA GLY A 298 0.25 -2.62 -17.87
C GLY A 298 0.55 -4.00 -18.46
N GLN A 299 0.85 -4.04 -19.76
CA GLN A 299 1.30 -5.25 -20.48
C GLN A 299 0.41 -6.49 -20.27
N ALA A 300 -0.90 -6.25 -20.14
CA ALA A 300 -1.90 -7.28 -19.86
C ALA A 300 -1.66 -8.07 -18.56
N ASN A 301 -0.90 -7.54 -17.59
CA ASN A 301 -0.72 -8.18 -16.30
C ASN A 301 -2.08 -8.35 -15.60
N VAL A 302 -2.24 -9.46 -14.90
CA VAL A 302 -3.35 -9.65 -13.95
C VAL A 302 -3.21 -8.62 -12.84
N THR A 303 -4.24 -7.79 -12.64
CA THR A 303 -4.29 -6.81 -11.55
C THR A 303 -5.31 -7.18 -10.48
N GLN A 304 -6.30 -8.00 -10.80
CA GLN A 304 -7.16 -8.66 -9.82
C GLN A 304 -7.49 -10.08 -10.24
N PHE A 305 -7.58 -10.97 -9.24
CA PHE A 305 -7.97 -12.36 -9.45
C PHE A 305 -8.66 -12.93 -8.22
N GLU A 306 -9.38 -14.02 -8.45
CA GLU A 306 -9.96 -14.86 -7.42
C GLU A 306 -9.18 -16.16 -7.34
N LEU A 307 -8.81 -16.59 -6.13
CA LEU A 307 -8.03 -17.82 -5.95
C LEU A 307 -8.85 -18.88 -5.20
N TRP A 308 -8.76 -20.10 -5.69
CA TRP A 308 -9.37 -21.30 -5.10
C TRP A 308 -8.31 -22.38 -4.91
N GLY A 309 -8.49 -23.23 -3.91
CA GLY A 309 -7.55 -24.30 -3.61
C GLY A 309 -8.20 -25.63 -3.29
N SER A 310 -7.50 -26.72 -3.59
CA SER A 310 -7.87 -28.08 -3.20
C SER A 310 -6.62 -28.91 -2.92
N ASP A 311 -6.69 -29.86 -2.01
CA ASP A 311 -5.62 -30.85 -1.77
C ASP A 311 -5.57 -31.92 -2.87
N LYS A 312 -6.67 -32.13 -3.60
CA LYS A 312 -6.80 -33.13 -4.66
C LYS A 312 -7.69 -32.71 -5.82
N ILE A 313 -7.52 -33.38 -6.95
CA ILE A 313 -8.44 -33.32 -8.08
C ILE A 313 -9.39 -34.51 -8.02
N ASP A 314 -10.70 -34.26 -8.08
CA ASP A 314 -11.67 -35.32 -8.37
C ASP A 314 -11.67 -35.61 -9.88
N PHE A 315 -10.89 -36.63 -10.27
CA PHE A 315 -10.77 -37.03 -11.67
C PHE A 315 -12.09 -37.49 -12.29
N ALA A 316 -13.05 -37.98 -11.50
CA ALA A 316 -14.36 -38.39 -12.02
C ALA A 316 -15.15 -37.17 -12.54
N ARG A 317 -14.94 -35.99 -11.93
CA ARG A 317 -15.59 -34.73 -12.30
C ARG A 317 -15.02 -34.09 -13.56
N LEU A 318 -13.86 -34.51 -14.06
CA LEU A 318 -13.28 -33.89 -15.29
C LEU A 318 -14.18 -34.06 -16.52
N SER A 319 -14.97 -35.14 -16.57
CA SER A 319 -15.95 -35.37 -17.63
C SER A 319 -17.24 -34.55 -17.45
N ASP A 320 -17.57 -34.16 -16.22
CA ASP A 320 -18.69 -33.28 -15.87
C ASP A 320 -18.28 -31.82 -16.10
N ARG A 321 -18.26 -31.41 -17.37
CA ARG A 321 -17.80 -30.06 -17.72
C ARG A 321 -18.58 -28.97 -16.97
N PRO A 322 -19.93 -28.95 -16.90
CA PRO A 322 -20.68 -27.90 -16.21
C PRO A 322 -20.26 -27.67 -14.75
N TYR A 323 -19.81 -28.72 -14.04
CA TYR A 323 -19.28 -28.58 -12.69
C TYR A 323 -18.08 -27.61 -12.59
N TRP A 324 -17.27 -27.46 -13.66
CA TRP A 324 -16.09 -26.59 -13.65
C TRP A 324 -16.37 -25.13 -14.03
N LEU A 325 -17.64 -24.76 -14.26
CA LEU A 325 -18.02 -23.42 -14.67
C LEU A 325 -17.84 -22.40 -13.55
N ASP A 326 -17.39 -21.21 -13.94
CA ASP A 326 -17.42 -20.01 -13.12
C ASP A 326 -18.42 -19.04 -13.72
N GLU A 327 -19.43 -18.64 -12.93
CA GLU A 327 -20.51 -17.79 -13.41
C GLU A 327 -19.99 -16.49 -14.03
N THR A 328 -19.10 -15.78 -13.34
CA THR A 328 -18.54 -14.51 -13.82
C THR A 328 -17.86 -14.66 -15.18
N SER A 329 -17.11 -15.74 -15.40
CA SER A 329 -16.46 -16.02 -16.69
C SER A 329 -17.48 -16.31 -17.79
N VAL A 330 -18.55 -17.07 -17.49
CA VAL A 330 -19.64 -17.35 -18.44
C VAL A 330 -20.37 -16.06 -18.82
N ARG A 331 -20.81 -15.28 -17.82
CA ARG A 331 -21.53 -14.01 -18.05
C ARG A 331 -20.68 -12.97 -18.78
N ASN A 332 -19.37 -12.96 -18.54
CA ASN A 332 -18.43 -12.10 -19.25
C ASN A 332 -18.12 -12.57 -20.69
N ASN A 333 -18.80 -13.63 -21.17
CA ASN A 333 -18.58 -14.19 -22.50
C ASN A 333 -17.11 -14.62 -22.72
N ALA A 334 -16.43 -15.08 -21.67
CA ALA A 334 -15.02 -15.45 -21.71
C ALA A 334 -14.76 -16.72 -22.54
N PHE A 335 -15.79 -17.41 -23.03
CA PHE A 335 -15.66 -18.64 -23.82
C PHE A 335 -16.09 -18.45 -25.28
N SER A 336 -16.25 -17.21 -25.74
CA SER A 336 -16.93 -16.91 -27.02
C SER A 336 -16.22 -17.48 -28.26
N ASN A 337 -14.90 -17.60 -28.20
CA ASN A 337 -14.05 -18.01 -29.32
C ASN A 337 -13.35 -19.36 -29.09
N ASP A 338 -13.60 -20.04 -27.96
CA ASP A 338 -13.13 -21.41 -27.73
C ASP A 338 -13.92 -22.35 -28.65
N VAL A 339 -13.32 -22.80 -29.74
CA VAL A 339 -13.99 -23.65 -30.73
C VAL A 339 -14.46 -24.97 -30.12
N ALA A 340 -13.75 -25.49 -29.12
CA ALA A 340 -14.09 -26.75 -28.48
C ALA A 340 -15.11 -26.58 -27.35
N ASN A 341 -15.08 -25.43 -26.66
CA ASN A 341 -15.82 -25.21 -25.43
C ASN A 341 -16.67 -23.93 -25.43
N LYS A 342 -17.12 -23.50 -26.61
CA LYS A 342 -17.96 -22.31 -26.74
C LYS A 342 -19.20 -22.41 -25.87
N LEU A 343 -19.43 -21.42 -25.05
CA LEU A 343 -20.61 -21.31 -24.20
C LEU A 343 -21.42 -20.05 -24.53
N ASP A 344 -22.74 -20.18 -24.44
CA ASP A 344 -23.65 -19.04 -24.41
C ASP A 344 -23.46 -18.30 -23.08
N PRO A 345 -23.32 -16.96 -23.05
CA PRO A 345 -23.32 -16.20 -21.79
C PRO A 345 -24.56 -16.43 -20.92
N MET A 346 -25.67 -16.88 -21.51
CA MET A 346 -26.91 -17.25 -20.83
C MET A 346 -26.99 -18.74 -20.48
N ALA A 347 -25.91 -19.50 -20.65
CA ALA A 347 -25.86 -20.90 -20.24
C ALA A 347 -26.18 -21.03 -18.73
N GLU A 348 -26.97 -22.05 -18.41
CA GLU A 348 -27.33 -22.36 -17.04
C GLU A 348 -26.07 -22.74 -16.25
N ILE A 349 -25.93 -22.17 -15.06
CA ILE A 349 -24.88 -22.54 -14.12
C ILE A 349 -25.49 -23.57 -13.18
N PRO A 350 -24.92 -24.79 -13.07
CA PRO A 350 -25.41 -25.78 -12.15
C PRO A 350 -25.44 -25.25 -10.71
N ALA A 351 -26.41 -25.70 -9.92
CA ALA A 351 -26.49 -25.34 -8.50
C ALA A 351 -25.28 -25.80 -7.67
N HIS A 352 -24.52 -26.77 -8.17
CA HIS A 352 -23.30 -27.28 -7.54
C HIS A 352 -22.16 -27.29 -8.57
N THR A 353 -21.05 -26.66 -8.23
CA THR A 353 -19.86 -26.49 -9.06
C THR A 353 -18.60 -26.82 -8.26
N PHE A 354 -17.43 -26.67 -8.88
CA PHE A 354 -16.16 -26.82 -8.17
C PHE A 354 -16.01 -25.84 -7.00
N LYS A 355 -16.71 -24.70 -7.01
CA LYS A 355 -16.66 -23.71 -5.92
C LYS A 355 -17.29 -24.23 -4.62
N ASP A 356 -18.10 -25.28 -4.69
CA ASP A 356 -18.68 -25.92 -3.52
C ASP A 356 -17.72 -26.94 -2.88
N ASP A 357 -16.82 -27.50 -3.68
CA ASP A 357 -15.85 -28.53 -3.24
C ASP A 357 -14.45 -27.97 -2.97
N TRP A 358 -14.06 -26.89 -3.66
CA TRP A 358 -12.78 -26.20 -3.50
C TRP A 358 -12.92 -25.11 -2.45
N GLN A 359 -11.87 -24.90 -1.66
CA GLN A 359 -11.89 -23.81 -0.69
C GLN A 359 -11.56 -22.49 -1.38
N TYR A 360 -12.27 -21.45 -0.96
CA TYR A 360 -11.98 -20.09 -1.36
C TYR A 360 -10.73 -19.57 -0.64
N LEU A 361 -9.74 -19.09 -1.40
CA LEU A 361 -8.46 -18.60 -0.86
C LEU A 361 -8.33 -17.08 -0.86
N ASN A 362 -9.39 -16.35 -1.24
CA ASN A 362 -9.55 -14.88 -1.26
C ASN A 362 -9.59 -14.26 -2.67
N TRP A 363 -10.10 -13.02 -2.71
CA TRP A 363 -9.99 -12.10 -3.84
C TRP A 363 -8.76 -11.23 -3.64
N HIS A 364 -7.92 -11.18 -4.66
CA HIS A 364 -6.65 -10.49 -4.61
C HIS A 364 -6.61 -9.36 -5.61
N ALA A 365 -6.07 -8.24 -5.18
CA ALA A 365 -5.88 -7.04 -5.99
C ALA A 365 -4.48 -6.51 -5.79
N ILE A 366 -3.84 -6.11 -6.89
CA ILE A 366 -2.56 -5.43 -6.83
C ILE A 366 -2.72 -4.05 -6.17
N PRO A 367 -1.84 -3.65 -5.23
CA PRO A 367 -1.83 -2.29 -4.70
C PRO A 367 -1.69 -1.26 -5.82
N ARG A 368 -2.46 -0.16 -5.77
CA ARG A 368 -2.51 0.86 -6.84
C ARG A 368 -1.81 2.14 -6.42
N PHE A 369 -0.48 2.08 -6.29
CA PHE A 369 0.37 3.23 -5.97
C PHE A 369 0.25 4.36 -7.02
N ASP A 370 -0.08 4.02 -8.27
CA ASP A 370 -0.35 4.98 -9.35
C ASP A 370 -1.66 5.77 -9.17
N ARG A 371 -2.57 5.29 -8.32
CA ARG A 371 -3.87 5.91 -8.02
C ARG A 371 -3.93 6.57 -6.64
N MET A 372 -2.84 6.56 -5.87
CA MET A 372 -2.75 7.30 -4.61
C MET A 372 -2.78 8.81 -4.85
N VAL A 373 -3.06 9.58 -3.80
CA VAL A 373 -3.10 11.05 -3.87
C VAL A 373 -2.16 11.63 -2.79
N PRO A 374 -0.96 12.12 -3.17
CA PRO A 374 -0.38 12.07 -4.51
C PRO A 374 0.01 10.63 -4.93
N PRO A 375 0.19 10.35 -6.23
CA PRO A 375 0.70 9.06 -6.68
C PRO A 375 2.08 8.75 -6.07
N ASP A 376 2.38 7.47 -5.87
CA ASP A 376 3.66 6.99 -5.36
C ASP A 376 4.43 6.16 -6.41
N PRO A 377 5.24 6.81 -7.27
CA PRO A 377 6.07 6.12 -8.25
C PRO A 377 7.10 5.17 -7.64
N GLN A 378 7.60 5.47 -6.43
CA GLN A 378 8.61 4.64 -5.77
C GLN A 378 7.97 3.36 -5.25
N GLY A 379 6.79 3.45 -4.65
CA GLY A 379 5.97 2.28 -4.28
C GLY A 379 5.68 1.39 -5.48
N ALA A 380 5.29 1.97 -6.63
CA ALA A 380 5.09 1.21 -7.87
C ALA A 380 6.36 0.51 -8.37
N ALA A 381 7.52 1.18 -8.29
CA ALA A 381 8.81 0.60 -8.69
C ALA A 381 9.27 -0.53 -7.73
N ASN A 382 9.06 -0.35 -6.43
CA ASN A 382 9.33 -1.36 -5.41
C ASN A 382 8.45 -2.59 -5.63
N LEU A 383 7.15 -2.39 -5.89
CA LEU A 383 6.20 -3.46 -6.20
C LEU A 383 6.62 -4.25 -7.45
N ALA A 384 7.08 -3.56 -8.49
CA ALA A 384 7.55 -4.23 -9.70
C ALA A 384 8.82 -5.06 -9.48
N THR A 385 9.71 -4.60 -8.60
CA THR A 385 11.02 -5.23 -8.32
C THR A 385 10.90 -6.44 -7.38
N ASN A 386 9.98 -6.39 -6.43
CA ASN A 386 9.81 -7.41 -5.39
C ASN A 386 8.69 -8.40 -5.71
N GLY A 387 7.87 -8.10 -6.71
CA GLY A 387 6.60 -8.78 -6.96
C GLY A 387 5.53 -8.34 -5.98
N THR A 388 4.28 -8.71 -6.29
CA THR A 388 3.14 -8.46 -5.41
C THR A 388 2.90 -9.68 -4.54
N GLU A 389 2.92 -9.48 -3.23
CA GLU A 389 2.54 -10.48 -2.25
C GLU A 389 1.02 -10.51 -2.06
N TYR A 390 0.46 -11.72 -2.05
CA TYR A 390 -0.94 -11.98 -1.81
C TYR A 390 -1.07 -13.01 -0.70
N GLU A 391 -1.63 -12.61 0.43
CA GLU A 391 -1.72 -13.45 1.63
C GLU A 391 -2.99 -14.30 1.66
N MET A 392 -2.85 -15.54 2.12
CA MET A 392 -3.95 -16.48 2.27
C MET A 392 -4.59 -16.36 3.66
N PRO A 393 -5.87 -16.74 3.82
CA PRO A 393 -6.49 -16.87 5.14
C PRO A 393 -5.69 -17.82 6.04
N LEU A 394 -5.43 -17.43 7.29
CA LEU A 394 -4.64 -18.25 8.24
C LEU A 394 -5.33 -19.58 8.59
N ASP A 395 -6.65 -19.62 8.49
CA ASP A 395 -7.52 -20.77 8.72
C ASP A 395 -7.75 -21.62 7.45
N ALA A 396 -7.18 -21.23 6.30
CA ALA A 396 -7.22 -22.04 5.09
C ALA A 396 -6.64 -23.43 5.34
N LYS A 397 -7.33 -24.45 4.83
CA LYS A 397 -6.88 -25.84 4.90
C LYS A 397 -5.71 -26.06 3.93
N PRO A 398 -4.84 -27.07 4.16
CA PRO A 398 -3.79 -27.40 3.20
C PRO A 398 -4.31 -27.65 1.78
N VAL A 399 -3.54 -27.22 0.78
CA VAL A 399 -3.86 -27.30 -0.66
C VAL A 399 -2.65 -27.77 -1.45
N ARG A 400 -2.91 -28.37 -2.62
CA ARG A 400 -1.90 -28.72 -3.62
C ARG A 400 -2.18 -28.06 -4.96
N TYR A 401 -3.46 -28.00 -5.34
CA TYR A 401 -3.92 -27.40 -6.58
C TYR A 401 -4.45 -26.01 -6.32
N LEU A 402 -4.00 -25.05 -7.11
CA LEU A 402 -4.45 -23.66 -7.07
C LEU A 402 -5.15 -23.35 -8.38
N ARG A 403 -6.41 -22.91 -8.32
CA ARG A 403 -7.16 -22.46 -9.48
C ARG A 403 -7.42 -20.96 -9.38
N LEU A 404 -6.82 -20.21 -10.30
CA LEU A 404 -6.90 -18.75 -10.39
C LEU A 404 -7.92 -18.36 -11.46
N PHE A 405 -8.80 -17.40 -11.15
CA PHE A 405 -9.69 -16.74 -12.10
C PHE A 405 -9.31 -15.27 -12.23
N VAL A 406 -8.98 -14.83 -13.42
CA VAL A 406 -8.63 -13.43 -13.71
C VAL A 406 -9.90 -12.58 -13.70
N ARG A 407 -9.84 -11.48 -12.94
CA ARG A 407 -10.97 -10.56 -12.70
C ARG A 407 -10.71 -9.15 -13.18
N GLU A 408 -9.44 -8.74 -13.24
CA GLU A 408 -9.02 -7.47 -13.84
C GLU A 408 -7.68 -7.66 -14.53
N ILE A 409 -7.54 -7.07 -15.73
CA ILE A 409 -6.31 -7.07 -16.51
C ILE A 409 -5.90 -5.62 -16.74
N ALA A 410 -4.69 -5.25 -16.30
CA ALA A 410 -4.13 -3.91 -16.50
C ALA A 410 -5.11 -2.76 -16.16
N GLY A 411 -5.88 -2.90 -15.08
CA GLY A 411 -6.87 -1.90 -14.67
C GLY A 411 -8.24 -1.96 -15.37
N VAL A 412 -8.51 -3.00 -16.17
CA VAL A 412 -9.77 -3.21 -16.90
C VAL A 412 -10.57 -4.37 -16.30
N MET A 413 -11.76 -4.06 -15.76
CA MET A 413 -12.70 -5.00 -15.15
C MET A 413 -14.12 -4.77 -15.72
N PRO A 414 -14.82 -5.82 -16.19
CA PRO A 414 -14.32 -7.18 -16.35
C PRO A 414 -13.27 -7.27 -17.47
N PRO A 415 -12.48 -8.36 -17.52
CA PRO A 415 -11.49 -8.56 -18.57
C PRO A 415 -12.11 -8.55 -19.97
N ALA A 416 -11.37 -8.05 -20.96
CA ALA A 416 -11.84 -8.05 -22.34
C ALA A 416 -12.07 -9.50 -22.86
N PRO A 417 -13.09 -9.74 -23.70
CA PRO A 417 -13.40 -11.10 -24.21
C PRO A 417 -12.33 -11.74 -25.10
N ASN A 418 -11.25 -11.02 -25.41
CA ASN A 418 -10.10 -11.60 -26.12
C ASN A 418 -9.23 -12.48 -25.22
N ASN A 419 -9.50 -12.51 -23.90
CA ASN A 419 -8.79 -13.27 -22.87
C ASN A 419 -7.27 -13.16 -22.95
N TYR A 420 -6.77 -11.98 -23.30
CA TYR A 420 -5.34 -11.71 -23.40
C TYR A 420 -4.82 -11.19 -22.08
N TRP A 421 -4.04 -12.01 -21.38
CA TRP A 421 -3.45 -11.68 -20.08
C TRP A 421 -2.06 -12.27 -19.93
N SER A 422 -1.30 -11.71 -19.00
CA SER A 422 0.07 -12.03 -18.73
C SER A 422 0.34 -12.18 -17.25
N MET A 423 1.39 -12.95 -16.95
CA MET A 423 1.91 -13.14 -15.61
C MET A 423 3.42 -13.41 -15.70
N GLY A 424 4.20 -12.85 -14.77
CA GLY A 424 5.60 -13.20 -14.58
C GLY A 424 5.76 -14.28 -13.52
N GLU A 425 6.95 -14.37 -12.93
CA GLU A 425 7.28 -15.36 -11.91
C GLU A 425 6.22 -15.46 -10.79
N PHE A 426 5.74 -16.68 -10.56
CA PHE A 426 4.82 -17.09 -9.52
C PHE A 426 5.58 -17.93 -8.48
N THR A 427 5.48 -17.55 -7.20
CA THR A 427 6.13 -18.25 -6.10
C THR A 427 5.15 -18.47 -4.97
N ALA A 428 4.97 -19.72 -4.56
CA ALA A 428 4.14 -20.06 -3.39
C ALA A 428 5.02 -20.23 -2.15
N TYR A 429 4.48 -19.84 -0.99
CA TYR A 429 5.07 -20.06 0.33
C TYR A 429 4.04 -20.69 1.27
N GLY A 430 4.49 -21.44 2.26
CA GLY A 430 3.63 -21.99 3.31
C GLY A 430 4.31 -23.08 4.12
N ASP A 431 3.51 -23.79 4.91
CA ASP A 431 3.94 -24.96 5.66
C ASP A 431 3.78 -26.23 4.80
N ASN A 432 4.89 -26.81 4.37
CA ASN A 432 4.93 -28.06 3.60
C ASN A 432 5.24 -29.30 4.48
N THR A 433 5.28 -29.14 5.80
CA THR A 433 5.41 -30.25 6.76
C THR A 433 4.07 -30.92 7.07
N VAL A 434 2.97 -30.32 6.57
CA VAL A 434 1.62 -30.88 6.64
C VAL A 434 1.49 -32.25 5.97
N PRO A 435 0.49 -33.07 6.34
CA PRO A 435 0.27 -34.38 5.70
C PRO A 435 0.09 -34.30 4.18
N GLN A 436 0.73 -35.21 3.45
CA GLN A 436 0.82 -35.22 1.98
C GLN A 436 -0.20 -36.15 1.29
N ASN A 437 -1.38 -36.34 1.91
CA ASN A 437 -2.39 -37.36 1.61
C ASN A 437 -2.56 -37.77 0.14
#